data_AF-U5P007-F1
#
_entry.id   AF-U5P007-F1
#
_cell.length_a   1.000
_cell.length_b   1.000
_cell.length_c   1.000
_cell.angle_alpha   90.00
_cell.angle_beta   90.00
_cell.angle_gamma   90.00
#
_symmetry.space_group_name_H-M   'P 1'
#
loop_
_entity.id
_entity.type
_entity.pdbx_description
1 polymer ?
#
loop_
_entity_poly.entity_id
_entity_poly.type
_entity_poly.pdbx_seq_one_letter_code
_entity_poly.pdbx_strand_id
1 'polypeptide(L)' 'LQHGSVFLHTHKIVADKDYAVTANSRIVVLTAGVRQQEGESR' A
#
# COMPACT_ATOMS: atom_id res chain seq x y z
N LEU A 1 6.30 4.35 30.41
CA LEU A 1 5.94 3.36 29.37
C LEU A 1 4.44 3.52 29.13
N GLN A 2 3.91 4.28 28.17
CA GLN A 2 4.16 4.28 26.73
C GLN A 2 4.08 5.72 26.21
N HIS A 3 5.14 6.20 25.58
CA HIS A 3 5.19 7.52 24.95
C HIS A 3 5.48 7.29 23.47
N GLY A 4 4.47 6.85 22.71
CA GLY A 4 4.66 6.57 21.28
C GLY A 4 3.67 5.63 20.60
N SER A 5 2.65 5.10 21.29
CA SER A 5 1.60 4.35 20.61
C SER A 5 0.61 5.32 19.97
N VAL A 6 0.66 5.48 18.65
CA VAL A 6 -0.46 6.06 17.91
C VAL A 6 -1.62 5.06 18.04
N PHE A 7 -2.57 5.34 18.92
CA PHE A 7 -3.82 4.59 19.06
C PHE A 7 -4.72 4.85 17.86
N LEU A 8 -4.31 4.40 16.68
CA LEU A 8 -5.27 4.07 15.64
C LEU A 8 -6.05 2.87 16.17
N HIS A 9 -7.39 2.90 16.05
CA HIS A 9 -8.20 1.68 16.17
C HIS A 9 -7.44 0.51 15.55
N THR A 10 -7.37 -0.64 16.25
CA THR A 10 -6.55 -1.81 15.88
C THR A 10 -6.35 -1.88 14.37
N HIS A 11 -5.16 -1.52 13.92
CA HIS A 11 -4.87 -1.43 12.51
C HIS A 11 -4.93 -2.86 11.93
N LYS A 12 -5.85 -3.09 10.98
CA LYS A 12 -5.93 -4.37 10.28
C LYS A 12 -5.03 -4.28 9.05
N ILE A 13 -3.90 -4.99 9.09
CA ILE A 13 -3.01 -5.13 7.95
C ILE A 13 -3.38 -6.43 7.23
N VAL A 14 -3.73 -6.33 5.94
CA VAL A 14 -4.00 -7.46 5.06
C VAL A 14 -3.16 -7.33 3.80
N ALA A 15 -2.75 -8.45 3.22
CA ALA A 15 -2.01 -8.49 1.96
C ALA A 15 -2.47 -9.70 1.15
N ASP A 16 -2.79 -9.46 -0.12
CA ASP A 16 -3.20 -10.50 -1.07
C ASP A 16 -2.85 -10.03 -2.50
N LYS A 17 -2.79 -10.97 -3.43
CA LYS A 17 -2.74 -10.71 -4.87
C LYS A 17 -4.11 -10.34 -5.42
N ASP A 18 -5.20 -10.82 -4.79
CA ASP A 18 -6.56 -10.45 -5.18
C ASP A 18 -6.86 -9.00 -4.76
N TYR A 19 -7.38 -8.19 -5.69
CA TYR A 19 -7.80 -6.82 -5.42
C TYR A 19 -8.97 -6.73 -4.44
N ALA A 20 -9.71 -7.81 -4.17
CA ALA A 20 -10.81 -7.85 -3.20
C ALA A 20 -10.40 -7.33 -1.80
N VAL A 21 -9.14 -7.51 -1.39
CA VAL A 21 -8.65 -7.00 -0.09
C VAL A 21 -8.57 -5.48 0.00
N THR A 22 -8.67 -4.78 -1.13
CA THR A 22 -8.66 -3.30 -1.20
C THR A 22 -10.06 -2.69 -1.13
N ALA A 23 -11.13 -3.50 -1.10
CA ALA A 23 -12.50 -3.02 -1.08
C ALA A 23 -12.75 -2.04 0.08
N ASN A 24 -13.53 -0.98 -0.19
CA ASN A 24 -13.83 0.11 0.75
C ASN A 24 -12.65 0.99 1.18
N SER A 25 -11.52 0.95 0.46
CA SER A 25 -10.43 1.92 0.66
C SER A 25 -10.88 3.32 0.26
N ARG A 26 -10.67 4.31 1.15
CA ARG A 26 -10.88 5.73 0.81
C ARG A 26 -9.77 6.31 -0.05
N ILE A 27 -8.55 5.79 0.10
CA ILE A 27 -7.34 6.21 -0.62
C ILE A 27 -6.58 4.95 -0.99
N VAL A 28 -6.07 4.91 -2.22
CA VAL A 28 -5.19 3.84 -2.73
C VAL A 28 -3.92 4.50 -3.26
N VAL A 29 -2.76 4.00 -2.86
CA VAL A 29 -1.45 4.45 -3.37
C VAL A 29 -0.90 3.36 -4.27
N LEU A 30 -0.79 3.65 -5.57
CA LEU A 30 -0.23 2.72 -6.57
C LEU A 30 1.26 2.99 -6.72
N THR A 31 2.09 2.03 -6.30
CA THR A 31 3.55 2.09 -6.44
C THR A 31 4.10 1.06 -7.43
N ALA A 32 3.23 0.20 -7.97
CA ALA A 32 3.58 -0.74 -9.02
C ALA A 32 3.95 0.03 -10.29
N GLY A 33 5.03 -0.39 -10.93
CA GLY A 33 5.53 0.21 -12.17
C GLY A 33 6.74 -0.55 -12.68
N VAL A 34 7.04 -0.35 -13.95
CA VAL A 34 8.27 -0.87 -14.56
C VAL A 34 9.43 0.08 -14.30
N ARG A 35 10.65 -0.45 -14.41
CA ARG A 35 11.87 0.35 -14.38
C ARG A 35 12.37 0.47 -15.82
N GLN A 36 12.57 1.70 -16.27
CA GLN A 36 13.07 1.97 -17.62
C GLN A 36 14.44 1.28 -17.81
N GLN A 37 14.59 0.58 -18.93
CA GLN A 37 15.82 -0.08 -19.35
C GLN A 37 16.61 0.80 -20.32
N GLU A 38 17.88 0.47 -20.52
CA GLU A 38 18.72 1.15 -21.49
C GLU A 38 18.14 1.02 -22.91
N GLY A 39 18.00 2.15 -23.60
CA GLY A 39 17.43 2.20 -24.95
C GLY A 39 15.91 2.19 -25.02
N GLU A 40 15.18 2.07 -23.90
CA GLU A 40 13.72 2.19 -23.90
C GLU A 40 13.28 3.64 -24.11
N SER A 41 12.38 3.84 -25.08
CA SER A 41 11.72 5.12 -25.30
C SER A 41 10.74 5.44 -24.18
N ARG A 42 10.49 6.73 -24.00
CA ARG A 42 9.54 7.27 -23.02
C ARG A 42 8.08 7.07 -23.43
#